data_AF-A0A2T8F5R2-F1
#
_entry.id   AF-A0A2T8F5R2-F1
#
_cell.length_a   1.000
_cell.length_b   1.000
_cell.length_c   1.000
_cell.angle_alpha   90.00
_cell.angle_beta   90.00
_cell.angle_gamma   90.00
#
_symmetry.space_group_name_H-M   'P 1'
#
loop_
_entity.id
_entity.type
_entity.pdbx_description
1 polymer ?
#
loop_
_entity_poly.entity_id
_entity_poly.type
_entity_poly.pdbx_seq_one_letter_code
_entity_poly.pdbx_strand_id
1 'polypeptide(L)'
;MTDLVTQAAWILVAAFVLSLTYEMYRATAKAGVSPHDSTASFVKNNIALYLVAALVIVLLFAGFEWAPWVGLVFSAAVTAASILYYNPRILLDRNPGVVDWFEDIAFTSLVFLAMALLLYQVLGVTLEP
;
A
#
# COMPACT_ATOMS: atom_id res chain seq x y z
N MET A 1 -14.93 14.39 9.47
CA MET A 1 -14.14 13.68 8.45
C MET A 1 -14.75 14.04 7.10
N THR A 2 -13.97 14.56 6.15
CA THR A 2 -14.49 14.79 4.80
C THR A 2 -14.70 13.45 4.09
N ASP A 3 -15.54 13.45 3.07
CA ASP A 3 -15.81 12.27 2.26
C ASP A 3 -14.50 11.70 1.66
N LEU A 4 -13.61 12.57 1.17
CA LEU A 4 -12.32 12.20 0.57
C LEU A 4 -11.38 11.45 1.51
N VAL A 5 -11.24 11.89 2.78
CA VAL A 5 -10.38 11.22 3.76
C VAL A 5 -10.91 9.83 4.07
N THR A 6 -12.24 9.72 4.19
CA THR A 6 -12.93 8.45 4.46
C THR A 6 -12.71 7.46 3.31
N GLN A 7 -12.91 7.91 2.07
CA GLN A 7 -12.67 7.11 0.87
C GLN A 7 -11.21 6.68 0.76
N ALA A 8 -10.27 7.60 0.95
CA ALA A 8 -8.85 7.30 0.93
C ALA A 8 -8.46 6.26 1.99
N ALA A 9 -8.98 6.38 3.22
CA ALA A 9 -8.73 5.41 4.29
C ALA A 9 -9.23 4.01 3.91
N TRP A 10 -10.43 3.90 3.35
CA TRP A 10 -10.97 2.62 2.87
C TRP A 10 -10.19 2.04 1.69
N ILE A 11 -9.73 2.87 0.76
CA ILE A 11 -8.86 2.42 -0.35
C ILE A 11 -7.52 1.90 0.20
N LEU A 12 -6.94 2.56 1.20
CA LEU A 12 -5.73 2.08 1.88
C LEU A 12 -5.96 0.78 2.64
N VAL A 13 -7.14 0.58 3.24
CA VAL A 13 -7.53 -0.72 3.82
C VAL A 13 -7.56 -1.80 2.73
N ALA A 14 -8.16 -1.52 1.57
CA ALA A 14 -8.22 -2.47 0.47
C ALA A 14 -6.81 -2.82 -0.04
N ALA A 15 -5.94 -1.82 -0.24
CA ALA A 15 -4.55 -2.02 -0.64
C ALA A 15 -3.77 -2.84 0.41
N PHE A 16 -3.96 -2.53 1.70
CA PHE A 16 -3.34 -3.25 2.81
C PHE A 16 -3.74 -4.73 2.82
N VAL A 17 -5.03 -5.02 2.72
CA VAL A 17 -5.56 -6.41 2.75
C VAL A 17 -5.10 -7.19 1.53
N LEU A 18 -5.11 -6.56 0.34
CA LEU A 18 -4.61 -7.15 -0.89
C LEU A 18 -3.14 -7.56 -0.74
N SER A 19 -2.29 -6.60 -0.35
CA SER A 19 -0.85 -6.83 -0.20
C SER A 19 -0.54 -7.85 0.88
N LEU A 20 -1.22 -7.78 2.04
CA LEU A 20 -1.00 -8.73 3.14
C LEU A 20 -1.36 -10.16 2.71
N THR A 21 -2.50 -10.32 2.04
CA THR A 21 -2.95 -11.61 1.54
C THR A 21 -1.98 -12.16 0.50
N TYR A 22 -1.47 -11.31 -0.38
CA TYR A 22 -0.47 -11.68 -1.37
C TYR A 22 0.87 -12.08 -0.75
N GLU A 23 1.37 -11.35 0.24
CA GLU A 23 2.60 -11.72 0.95
C GLU A 23 2.42 -13.04 1.71
N MET A 24 1.24 -13.30 2.29
CA MET A 24 0.94 -14.61 2.90
C MET A 24 0.87 -15.74 1.86
N TYR A 25 0.27 -15.48 0.69
CA TYR A 25 0.30 -16.40 -0.44
C TYR A 25 1.75 -16.70 -0.88
N ARG A 26 2.58 -15.68 -1.05
CA ARG A 26 3.99 -15.85 -1.44
C ARG A 26 4.78 -16.62 -0.37
N ALA A 27 4.61 -16.27 0.90
CA ALA A 27 5.30 -16.91 2.02
C ALA A 27 4.90 -18.39 2.24
N THR A 28 3.76 -18.83 1.70
CA THR A 28 3.25 -20.19 1.85
C THR A 28 3.33 -20.99 0.55
N ALA A 29 2.57 -20.59 -0.47
CA ALA A 29 2.44 -21.30 -1.74
C ALA A 29 3.64 -21.12 -2.68
N LYS A 30 4.43 -20.05 -2.51
CA LYS A 30 5.66 -19.80 -3.27
C LYS A 30 6.92 -19.86 -2.39
N ALA A 31 6.83 -20.48 -1.22
CA ALA A 31 7.95 -20.54 -0.28
C ALA A 31 9.21 -21.12 -0.94
N GLY A 32 10.33 -20.40 -0.83
CA GLY A 32 11.62 -20.83 -1.38
C GLY A 32 11.82 -20.59 -2.88
N VAL A 33 10.85 -20.02 -3.60
CA VAL A 33 11.03 -19.63 -5.02
C VAL A 33 12.01 -18.46 -5.16
N SER A 34 12.02 -17.55 -4.20
CA SER A 34 13.00 -16.47 -4.09
C SER A 34 13.41 -16.23 -2.62
N PRO A 35 14.51 -15.51 -2.36
CA PRO A 35 14.92 -15.11 -1.00
C PRO A 35 13.84 -14.31 -0.26
N HIS A 36 12.89 -13.71 -0.99
CA HIS A 36 11.82 -12.90 -0.45
C HIS A 36 10.61 -13.72 0.01
N ASP A 37 10.49 -14.98 -0.42
CA ASP A 37 9.30 -15.82 -0.20
C ASP A 37 9.45 -16.72 1.03
N SER A 38 9.45 -16.10 2.21
CA SER A 38 9.40 -16.83 3.47
C SER A 38 8.78 -15.97 4.56
N THR A 39 8.15 -16.61 5.56
CA THR A 39 7.63 -15.92 6.74
C THR A 39 8.75 -15.17 7.48
N ALA A 40 9.95 -15.74 7.55
CA ALA A 40 11.10 -15.08 8.16
C ALA A 40 11.51 -13.80 7.40
N SER A 41 11.54 -13.85 6.06
CA SER A 41 11.81 -12.66 5.23
C SER A 41 10.72 -11.61 5.41
N PHE A 42 9.44 -12.01 5.40
CA PHE A 42 8.31 -11.11 5.63
C PHE A 42 8.41 -10.39 6.98
N VAL A 43 8.65 -11.14 8.06
CA VAL A 43 8.79 -10.57 9.41
C VAL A 43 10.00 -9.65 9.49
N LYS A 44 11.12 -10.03 8.89
CA LYS A 44 12.36 -9.24 8.98
C LYS A 44 12.28 -7.94 8.17
N ASN A 45 11.72 -7.99 6.97
CA ASN A 45 11.84 -6.91 5.99
C ASN A 45 10.55 -6.08 5.85
N ASN A 46 9.38 -6.70 6.02
CA ASN A 46 8.10 -6.08 5.61
C ASN A 46 7.21 -5.70 6.81
N ILE A 47 7.28 -6.40 7.95
CA ILE A 47 6.33 -6.20 9.06
C ILE A 47 6.26 -4.75 9.57
N ALA A 48 7.40 -4.06 9.61
CA ALA A 48 7.46 -2.67 10.06
C ALA A 48 6.64 -1.76 9.14
N LEU A 49 6.69 -1.97 7.82
CA LEU A 49 5.91 -1.20 6.86
C LEU A 49 4.41 -1.46 7.03
N TYR A 50 4.00 -2.70 7.29
CA TYR A 50 2.60 -3.03 7.57
C TYR A 50 2.09 -2.37 8.86
N LEU A 51 2.91 -2.33 9.92
CA LEU A 51 2.55 -1.63 11.15
C LEU A 51 2.39 -0.12 10.92
N VAL A 52 3.28 0.48 10.15
CA VAL A 52 3.18 1.90 9.76
C VAL A 52 1.93 2.13 8.93
N ALA A 53 1.65 1.29 7.93
CA ALA A 53 0.45 1.38 7.10
C ALA A 53 -0.84 1.30 7.95
N ALA A 54 -0.91 0.34 8.87
CA ALA A 54 -2.04 0.19 9.78
C ALA A 54 -2.21 1.42 10.67
N LEU A 55 -1.12 1.98 11.21
CA LEU A 55 -1.17 3.20 12.01
C LEU A 55 -1.69 4.39 11.20
N VAL A 56 -1.21 4.58 9.97
CA VAL A 56 -1.69 5.65 9.08
C VAL A 56 -3.19 5.51 8.82
N ILE A 57 -3.67 4.31 8.53
CA ILE A 57 -5.11 4.04 8.33
C ILE A 57 -5.91 4.41 9.59
N VAL A 58 -5.46 3.99 10.77
CA VAL A 58 -6.13 4.32 12.04
C VAL A 58 -6.16 5.82 12.27
N LEU A 59 -5.07 6.54 12.00
CA LEU A 59 -5.00 8.00 12.14
C LEU A 59 -5.98 8.73 11.21
N LEU A 60 -6.14 8.24 9.98
CA LEU A 60 -7.11 8.79 9.03
C LEU A 60 -8.54 8.59 9.53
N PHE A 61 -8.89 7.40 10.04
CA PHE A 61 -10.20 7.14 10.62
C PHE A 61 -10.46 7.89 11.94
N ALA A 62 -9.42 8.11 12.75
CA ALA A 62 -9.52 8.88 13.99
C ALA A 62 -9.80 10.37 13.73
N GLY A 63 -9.62 10.85 12.49
CA GLY A 63 -10.02 12.20 12.09
C GLY A 63 -9.10 13.30 12.60
N PHE A 64 -7.83 12.98 12.91
CA PHE A 64 -6.84 14.01 13.25
C PHE A 64 -6.61 14.96 12.07
N GLU A 65 -6.55 16.26 12.32
CA GLU A 65 -6.42 17.29 11.27
C GLU A 65 -5.15 17.15 10.41
N TRP A 66 -4.07 16.65 11.01
CA TRP A 66 -2.79 16.42 10.33
C TRP A 66 -2.68 15.04 9.67
N ALA A 67 -3.62 14.11 9.91
CA ALA A 67 -3.55 12.76 9.36
C ALA A 67 -3.55 12.73 7.82
N PRO A 68 -4.30 13.58 7.08
CA PRO A 68 -4.25 13.59 5.62
C PRO A 68 -2.85 13.86 5.06
N TRP A 69 -2.07 14.74 5.70
CA TRP A 69 -0.68 15.00 5.30
C TRP A 69 0.20 13.76 5.48
N VAL A 70 0.05 13.07 6.61
CA VAL A 70 0.81 11.84 6.88
C VAL A 70 0.43 10.73 5.90
N GLY A 71 -0.87 10.55 5.65
CA GLY A 71 -1.35 9.60 4.64
C GLY A 71 -0.84 9.94 3.24
N LEU A 72 -0.81 11.22 2.86
CA LEU A 72 -0.31 11.67 1.56
C LEU A 72 1.18 11.33 1.39
N VAL A 73 2.02 11.68 2.37
CA VAL A 73 3.46 11.39 2.34
C VAL A 73 3.70 9.87 2.32
N PHE A 74 2.96 9.13 3.14
CA PHE A 74 3.04 7.67 3.17
C PHE A 74 2.71 7.06 1.80
N SER A 75 1.55 7.40 1.22
CA SER A 75 1.14 6.88 -0.08
C SER A 75 2.11 7.27 -1.19
N ALA A 76 2.61 8.51 -1.20
CA ALA A 76 3.61 8.95 -2.16
C ALA A 76 4.91 8.14 -2.05
N ALA A 77 5.40 7.91 -0.82
CA ALA A 77 6.59 7.11 -0.58
C ALA A 77 6.40 5.65 -1.01
N VAL A 78 5.24 5.05 -0.72
CA VAL A 78 4.91 3.66 -1.11
C VAL A 78 4.77 3.53 -2.62
N THR A 79 4.08 4.45 -3.29
CA THR A 79 3.98 4.48 -4.75
C THR A 79 5.37 4.62 -5.39
N ALA A 80 6.21 5.53 -4.90
CA ALA A 80 7.57 5.69 -5.39
C ALA A 80 8.41 4.43 -5.16
N ALA A 81 8.33 3.82 -3.98
CA ALA A 81 9.02 2.57 -3.67
C ALA A 81 8.54 1.41 -4.56
N SER A 82 7.25 1.33 -4.85
CA SER A 82 6.69 0.36 -5.80
C SER A 82 7.34 0.50 -7.18
N ILE A 83 7.21 1.69 -7.78
CA ILE A 83 7.65 1.94 -9.16
C ILE A 83 9.17 1.89 -9.32
N LEU A 84 9.92 2.49 -8.40
CA LEU A 84 11.35 2.71 -8.54
C LEU A 84 12.22 1.58 -7.98
N TYR A 85 11.66 0.74 -7.11
CA TYR A 85 12.45 -0.28 -6.41
C TYR A 85 11.82 -1.67 -6.42
N TYR A 86 10.56 -1.82 -6.00
CA TYR A 86 9.91 -3.13 -5.94
C TYR A 86 9.76 -3.74 -7.34
N ASN A 87 9.14 -3.02 -8.29
CA ASN A 87 8.87 -3.49 -9.64
C ASN A 87 10.13 -3.88 -10.42
N PRO A 88 11.16 -3.01 -10.51
CA PRO A 88 12.34 -3.32 -11.31
C PRO A 88 13.32 -4.29 -10.62
N ARG A 89 13.16 -4.61 -9.33
CA ARG A 89 14.10 -5.47 -8.59
C ARG A 89 13.40 -6.64 -7.93
N ILE A 90 12.67 -6.39 -6.86
CA ILE A 90 12.09 -7.45 -6.01
C ILE A 90 11.08 -8.30 -6.79
N LEU A 91 10.21 -7.67 -7.58
CA LEU A 91 9.20 -8.39 -8.36
C LEU A 91 9.85 -9.30 -9.42
N LEU A 92 10.93 -8.84 -10.06
CA LEU A 92 11.67 -9.64 -11.04
C LEU A 92 12.45 -10.78 -10.37
N ASP A 93 13.10 -10.52 -9.24
CA ASP A 93 13.81 -11.53 -8.43
C ASP A 93 12.86 -12.63 -7.91
N ARG A 94 11.57 -12.29 -7.78
CA ARG A 94 10.49 -13.20 -7.38
C ARG A 94 10.01 -14.14 -8.49
N ASN A 95 10.57 -14.07 -9.71
CA ASN A 95 10.14 -14.83 -10.88
C ASN A 95 8.61 -14.72 -11.10
N PRO A 96 8.12 -13.53 -11.48
CA PRO A 96 6.71 -13.19 -11.37
C PRO A 96 5.87 -13.91 -12.41
N GLY A 97 4.74 -14.46 -11.95
CA GLY A 97 3.65 -14.94 -12.80
C GLY A 97 2.55 -13.89 -12.96
N VAL A 98 1.46 -14.28 -13.63
CA VAL A 98 0.33 -13.37 -13.93
C VAL A 98 -0.31 -12.79 -12.66
N VAL A 99 -0.42 -13.60 -11.60
CA VAL A 99 -0.99 -13.15 -10.32
C VAL A 99 -0.14 -12.07 -9.68
N ASP A 100 1.19 -12.21 -9.72
CA ASP A 100 2.13 -11.24 -9.16
C ASP A 100 2.04 -9.89 -9.88
N TRP A 101 1.91 -9.91 -11.21
CA TRP A 101 1.71 -8.69 -12.01
C TRP A 101 0.36 -8.02 -11.75
N PHE A 102 -0.71 -8.82 -11.64
CA PHE A 102 -2.03 -8.28 -11.35
C PHE A 102 -2.07 -7.62 -9.97
N GLU A 103 -1.50 -8.29 -8.97
CA GLU A 103 -1.43 -7.76 -7.61
C GLU A 103 -0.65 -6.45 -7.57
N ASP A 104 0.52 -6.39 -8.20
CA ASP A 104 1.36 -5.20 -8.21
C ASP A 104 0.64 -3.99 -8.83
N ILE A 105 0.01 -4.19 -10.00
CA ILE A 105 -0.74 -3.13 -10.69
C ILE A 105 -1.92 -2.69 -9.83
N ALA A 106 -2.69 -3.63 -9.28
CA ALA A 106 -3.86 -3.32 -8.47
C ALA A 106 -3.47 -2.58 -7.18
N PHE A 107 -2.47 -3.09 -6.45
CA PHE A 107 -1.94 -2.46 -5.24
C PHE A 107 -1.44 -1.04 -5.52
N THR A 108 -0.57 -0.89 -6.52
CA THR A 108 0.03 0.41 -6.85
C THR A 108 -1.03 1.42 -7.29
N SER A 109 -2.04 0.97 -8.06
CA SER A 109 -3.16 1.81 -8.48
C SER A 109 -4.02 2.26 -7.30
N LEU A 110 -4.30 1.38 -6.34
CA LEU A 110 -5.07 1.73 -5.13
C LEU A 110 -4.31 2.74 -4.27
N VAL A 111 -3.01 2.54 -4.03
CA VAL A 111 -2.20 3.49 -3.26
C VAL A 111 -2.12 4.85 -3.97
N PHE A 112 -1.96 4.85 -5.29
CA PHE A 112 -1.97 6.08 -6.10
C PHE A 112 -3.33 6.79 -6.04
N LEU A 113 -4.44 6.05 -6.09
CA LEU A 113 -5.78 6.62 -5.96
C LEU A 113 -5.99 7.26 -4.57
N ALA A 114 -5.60 6.56 -3.49
CA ALA A 114 -5.65 7.13 -2.15
C ALA A 114 -4.77 8.39 -2.03
N MET A 115 -3.57 8.37 -2.62
CA MET A 115 -2.68 9.54 -2.69
C MET A 115 -3.37 10.73 -3.36
N ALA A 116 -4.04 10.52 -4.50
CA ALA A 116 -4.74 11.58 -5.22
C ALA A 116 -5.91 12.18 -4.40
N LEU A 117 -6.71 11.34 -3.74
CA LEU A 117 -7.80 11.80 -2.86
C LEU A 117 -7.28 12.61 -1.67
N LEU A 118 -6.19 12.17 -1.04
CA LEU A 118 -5.55 12.89 0.05
C LEU A 118 -4.92 14.21 -0.43
N LEU A 119 -4.37 14.24 -1.64
CA LEU A 119 -3.87 15.47 -2.25
C LEU A 119 -5.01 16.48 -2.45
N TYR A 120 -6.14 16.05 -3.02
CA TYR A 120 -7.32 16.93 -3.16
C TYR A 120 -7.83 17.45 -1.82
N GLN A 121 -7.89 16.58 -0.81
CA GLN A 121 -8.23 17.00 0.54
C GLN A 121 -7.29 18.08 1.06
N VAL A 122 -5.97 17.88 0.91
CA VAL A 122 -4.94 18.81 1.40
C VAL A 122 -4.99 20.14 0.64
N LEU A 123 -5.30 20.12 -0.65
CA LEU A 123 -5.48 21.32 -1.47
C LEU A 123 -6.82 22.03 -1.24
N GLY A 124 -7.73 21.45 -0.43
CA GLY A 124 -9.06 21.99 -0.18
C GLY A 124 -10.01 21.85 -1.37
N VAL A 125 -9.72 20.94 -2.31
CA VAL A 125 -10.54 20.67 -3.49
C VAL A 125 -11.62 19.65 -3.12
N THR A 126 -12.87 19.95 -3.44
CA THR A 126 -14.00 19.03 -3.31
C THR A 126 -14.27 18.34 -4.64
N LEU A 127 -14.62 17.06 -4.63
CA LEU A 127 -15.15 16.37 -5.81
C LEU A 127 -16.65 16.69 -5.89
N GLU A 128 -17.10 17.33 -6.97
CA GLU A 128 -18.53 17.49 -7.25
C GLU A 128 -19.07 16.21 -7.93
N PRO A 129 -20.30 15.77 -7.61
CA PRO A 129 -20.95 14.61 -8.24
C PRO A 129 -21.20 14.78 -9.74
#